data_AF-A0A820T5Y8-F1
#
_entry.id   AF-A0A820T5Y8-F1
#
_cell.length_a   1.000
_cell.length_b   1.000
_cell.length_c   1.000
_cell.angle_alpha   90.00
_cell.angle_beta   90.00
_cell.angle_gamma   90.00
#
_symmetry.space_group_name_H-M   'P 1'
#
loop_
_entity.id
_entity.type
_entity.pdbx_description
1 polymer ?
#
loop_
_entity_poly.entity_id
_entity_poly.type
_entity_poly.pdbx_seq_one_letter_code
_entity_poly.pdbx_strand_id
1 'polypeptide(L)'
;MTEGGMYIALELADCDLNKFWVDKISKADHEAKFIIGVLIFMYVLRALVFLEKLSIVHGDIKPANLVVIEREKSFLVKLIDFGTVERLDTKRSQKTVGSGKAYTPLFVAPEFLNFSVNPQEKRVHKRADVWSAGVMFYFLLYEAFPWAGETDYIRFANLPDAMDIVAPEKDGFEDIIHLLMKKSPQQRSSAEQAMMAMKNHEKLKVTVQTLEKKFYRIDDVCQVIVPDEIQRVFAQREHVA
;
A
#
# COMPACT_ATOMS: atom_id res chain seq x y z
N MET A 1 18.80 -38.39 -5.59
CA MET A 1 17.41 -37.98 -5.33
C MET A 1 17.41 -36.47 -5.43
N THR A 2 16.89 -35.90 -6.52
CA THR A 2 16.67 -34.45 -6.59
C THR A 2 15.56 -34.11 -5.60
N GLU A 3 15.89 -33.38 -4.55
CA GLU A 3 14.90 -32.83 -3.62
C GLU A 3 13.87 -32.05 -4.43
N GLY A 4 12.62 -32.52 -4.44
CA GLY A 4 11.55 -31.93 -5.24
C GLY A 4 11.17 -30.56 -4.69
N GLY A 5 11.63 -29.51 -5.35
CA GLY A 5 11.17 -28.15 -5.08
C GLY A 5 9.74 -27.93 -5.59
N MET A 6 8.95 -27.14 -4.87
CA MET A 6 7.68 -26.62 -5.36
C MET A 6 7.95 -25.34 -6.17
N TYR A 7 7.54 -25.34 -7.43
CA TYR A 7 7.66 -24.19 -8.32
C TYR A 7 6.27 -23.63 -8.59
N ILE A 8 6.16 -22.30 -8.60
CA ILE A 8 4.95 -21.58 -8.99
C ILE A 8 5.32 -20.74 -10.21
N ALA A 9 4.60 -20.96 -11.33
CA ALA A 9 4.73 -20.13 -12.52
C ALA A 9 3.65 -19.04 -12.50
N LEU A 10 4.07 -17.79 -12.65
CA LEU A 10 3.21 -16.61 -12.65
C LEU A 10 3.51 -15.75 -13.88
N GLU A 11 2.63 -14.80 -14.16
CA GLU A 11 2.91 -13.74 -15.12
C GLU A 11 4.14 -12.93 -14.72
N LEU A 12 5.01 -12.63 -15.68
CA LEU A 12 6.21 -11.83 -15.47
C LEU A 12 5.85 -10.34 -15.41
N ALA A 13 6.39 -9.63 -14.42
CA ALA A 13 6.35 -8.17 -14.33
C ALA A 13 7.74 -7.56 -14.54
N ASP A 14 7.80 -6.28 -14.92
CA ASP A 14 9.06 -5.60 -15.24
C ASP A 14 9.90 -5.29 -13.99
N CYS A 15 9.25 -4.84 -12.91
CA CYS A 15 9.91 -4.57 -11.63
C CYS A 15 8.89 -4.47 -10.47
N ASP A 16 9.38 -4.40 -9.23
CA ASP A 16 8.57 -3.99 -8.09
C ASP A 16 8.37 -2.46 -8.07
N LEU A 17 7.38 -2.00 -7.30
CA LEU A 17 7.00 -0.60 -7.22
C LEU A 17 8.10 0.27 -6.59
N ASN A 18 8.90 -0.26 -5.66
CA ASN A 18 10.00 0.51 -5.08
C ASN A 18 11.02 0.88 -6.17
N LYS A 19 11.43 -0.11 -6.96
CA LYS A 19 12.33 0.10 -8.10
C LYS A 19 11.71 1.02 -9.14
N PHE A 20 10.45 0.80 -9.52
CA PHE A 20 9.73 1.66 -10.44
C PHE A 20 9.71 3.12 -9.98
N TRP A 21 9.41 3.34 -8.70
CA TRP A 21 9.33 4.68 -8.11
C TRP A 21 10.68 5.39 -8.12
N VAL A 22 11.73 4.73 -7.59
CA VAL A 22 13.07 5.30 -7.50
C VAL A 22 13.66 5.58 -8.87
N ASP A 23 13.56 4.63 -9.81
CA ASP A 23 14.25 4.75 -11.09
C ASP A 23 13.58 5.74 -12.05
N LYS A 24 12.24 5.86 -11.99
CA LYS A 24 11.45 6.64 -12.95
C LYS A 24 10.68 7.79 -12.33
N ILE A 25 9.88 7.50 -11.31
CA ILE A 25 8.87 8.46 -10.82
C ILE A 25 9.51 9.56 -9.96
N SER A 26 10.51 9.25 -9.15
CA SER A 26 11.20 10.21 -8.27
C SER A 26 11.79 11.42 -9.03
N LYS A 27 12.15 11.20 -10.31
CA LYS A 27 12.73 12.20 -11.24
C LYS A 27 11.68 13.03 -11.98
N ALA A 28 10.41 12.62 -11.92
CA ALA A 28 9.32 13.34 -12.55
C ALA A 28 8.97 14.61 -11.75
N ASP A 29 8.23 15.51 -12.38
CA ASP A 29 7.70 16.69 -11.69
C ASP A 29 6.68 16.31 -10.60
N HIS A 30 6.37 17.29 -9.77
CA HIS A 30 5.49 17.11 -8.62
C HIS A 30 4.10 16.58 -9.00
N GLU A 31 3.52 17.09 -10.08
CA GLU A 31 2.18 16.72 -10.53
C GLU A 31 2.14 15.27 -11.01
N ALA A 32 3.15 14.83 -11.77
CA ALA A 32 3.29 13.45 -12.20
C ALA A 32 3.43 12.49 -11.02
N LYS A 33 4.31 12.80 -10.06
CA LYS A 33 4.50 12.00 -8.85
C LYS A 33 3.19 11.86 -8.07
N PHE A 34 2.50 12.98 -7.90
CA PHE A 34 1.22 13.04 -7.22
C PHE A 34 0.16 12.18 -7.90
N ILE A 35 -0.06 12.35 -9.20
CA ILE A 35 -1.07 11.59 -9.96
C ILE A 35 -0.77 10.09 -9.91
N ILE A 36 0.49 9.69 -10.12
CA ILE A 36 0.91 8.28 -10.10
C ILE A 36 0.77 7.71 -8.70
N GLY A 37 1.14 8.44 -7.65
CA GLY A 37 0.96 8.04 -6.25
C GLY A 37 -0.50 7.80 -5.90
N VAL A 38 -1.40 8.71 -6.30
CA VAL A 38 -2.85 8.56 -6.12
C VAL A 38 -3.38 7.34 -6.89
N LEU A 39 -2.92 7.13 -8.13
CA LEU A 39 -3.30 5.97 -8.93
C LEU A 39 -2.92 4.66 -8.23
N ILE A 40 -1.67 4.50 -7.83
CA ILE A 40 -1.21 3.31 -7.13
C ILE A 40 -1.98 3.10 -5.83
N PHE A 41 -2.20 4.17 -5.05
CA PHE A 41 -2.91 4.07 -3.79
C PHE A 41 -4.38 3.64 -3.99
N MET A 42 -5.07 4.18 -5.00
CA MET A 42 -6.42 3.74 -5.37
C MET A 42 -6.45 2.26 -5.74
N TYR A 43 -5.44 1.75 -6.47
CA TYR A 43 -5.32 0.32 -6.78
C TYR A 43 -5.23 -0.51 -5.50
N VAL A 44 -4.33 -0.12 -4.58
CA VAL A 44 -4.14 -0.84 -3.32
C VAL A 44 -5.42 -0.85 -2.49
N LEU A 45 -6.09 0.29 -2.34
CA LEU A 45 -7.37 0.32 -1.61
C LEU A 45 -8.43 -0.60 -2.24
N ARG A 46 -8.50 -0.70 -3.58
CA ARG A 46 -9.43 -1.63 -4.24
C ARG A 46 -9.06 -3.09 -3.98
N ALA A 47 -7.78 -3.43 -4.06
CA ALA A 47 -7.31 -4.76 -3.70
C ALA A 47 -7.67 -5.09 -2.25
N LEU A 48 -7.47 -4.14 -1.31
CA LEU A 48 -7.83 -4.33 0.09
C LEU A 48 -9.34 -4.42 0.32
N VAL A 49 -10.17 -3.64 -0.39
CA VAL A 49 -11.63 -3.78 -0.35
C VAL A 49 -12.05 -5.19 -0.80
N PHE A 50 -11.40 -5.72 -1.83
CA PHE A 50 -11.65 -7.08 -2.31
C PHE A 50 -11.25 -8.13 -1.26
N LEU A 51 -10.05 -8.03 -0.67
CA LEU A 51 -9.59 -8.94 0.38
C LEU A 51 -10.46 -8.86 1.65
N GLU A 52 -10.88 -7.65 2.04
CA GLU A 52 -11.77 -7.44 3.19
C GLU A 52 -13.10 -8.18 3.01
N LYS A 53 -13.69 -8.15 1.81
CA LYS A 53 -14.92 -8.91 1.48
C LYS A 53 -14.75 -10.42 1.59
N LEU A 54 -13.53 -10.92 1.41
CA LEU A 54 -13.18 -12.33 1.57
C LEU A 54 -12.72 -12.68 2.98
N SER A 55 -12.73 -11.71 3.92
CA SER A 55 -12.17 -11.87 5.27
C SER A 55 -10.69 -12.30 5.27
N ILE A 56 -9.94 -11.82 4.27
CA ILE A 56 -8.50 -12.06 4.12
C ILE A 56 -7.74 -10.80 4.51
N VAL A 57 -6.66 -10.99 5.28
CA VAL A 57 -5.63 -9.98 5.54
C VAL A 57 -4.38 -10.42 4.82
N HIS A 58 -3.79 -9.55 4.01
CA HIS A 58 -2.55 -9.81 3.31
C HIS A 58 -1.37 -9.88 4.29
N GLY A 59 -1.25 -8.88 5.16
CA GLY A 59 -0.28 -8.84 6.26
C GLY A 59 1.13 -8.36 5.89
N ASP A 60 1.36 -7.93 4.65
CA ASP A 60 2.66 -7.42 4.19
C ASP A 60 2.50 -6.44 3.01
N ILE A 61 1.58 -5.49 3.15
CA ILE A 61 1.40 -4.43 2.14
C ILE A 61 2.58 -3.47 2.19
N LYS A 62 3.36 -3.40 1.11
CA LYS A 62 4.51 -2.50 0.95
C LYS A 62 4.87 -2.36 -0.54
N PRO A 63 5.65 -1.35 -0.94
CA PRO A 63 6.06 -1.19 -2.34
C PRO A 63 6.71 -2.43 -2.96
N ALA A 64 7.53 -3.17 -2.21
CA ALA A 64 8.19 -4.37 -2.73
C ALA A 64 7.21 -5.52 -3.08
N ASN A 65 6.00 -5.52 -2.52
CA ASN A 65 4.96 -6.53 -2.82
C ASN A 65 3.94 -6.02 -3.84
N LEU A 66 4.23 -4.91 -4.51
CA LEU A 66 3.50 -4.43 -5.68
C LEU A 66 4.42 -4.53 -6.86
N VAL A 67 4.03 -5.25 -7.90
CA VAL A 67 4.78 -5.31 -9.16
C VAL A 67 4.15 -4.43 -10.22
N VAL A 68 4.99 -3.85 -11.06
CA VAL A 68 4.61 -2.95 -12.14
C VAL A 68 4.89 -3.64 -13.48
N ILE A 69 3.89 -3.62 -14.35
CA ILE A 69 3.98 -4.09 -15.73
C ILE A 69 3.85 -2.87 -16.63
N GLU A 70 4.93 -2.50 -17.29
CA GLU A 70 5.00 -1.33 -18.15
C GLU A 70 4.51 -1.67 -19.56
N ARG A 71 3.80 -0.72 -20.15
CA ARG A 71 3.37 -0.74 -21.55
C ARG A 71 3.71 0.61 -22.16
N GLU A 72 3.67 0.70 -23.48
CA GLU A 72 4.08 1.89 -24.23
C GLU A 72 3.47 3.21 -23.70
N LYS A 73 2.22 3.21 -23.23
CA LYS A 73 1.50 4.40 -22.72
C LYS A 73 0.73 4.15 -21.41
N SER A 74 1.05 3.08 -20.68
CA SER A 74 0.32 2.70 -19.48
C SER A 74 1.17 1.81 -18.58
N PHE A 75 0.79 1.64 -17.32
CA PHE A 75 1.34 0.58 -16.48
C PHE A 75 0.22 -0.19 -15.77
N LEU A 76 0.51 -1.41 -15.35
CA LEU A 76 -0.37 -2.17 -14.45
C LEU A 76 0.32 -2.28 -13.11
N VAL A 77 -0.45 -2.26 -12.03
CA VAL A 77 0.04 -2.62 -10.70
C VAL A 77 -0.63 -3.91 -10.30
N LYS A 78 0.13 -4.85 -9.74
CA LYS A 78 -0.38 -6.09 -9.19
C LYS A 78 0.16 -6.33 -7.78
N LEU A 79 -0.73 -6.59 -6.84
CA LEU A 79 -0.35 -7.08 -5.50
C LEU A 79 0.12 -8.53 -5.60
N ILE A 80 1.28 -8.82 -5.02
CA ILE A 80 1.91 -10.14 -5.00
C ILE A 80 2.26 -10.56 -3.57
N ASP A 81 2.79 -11.77 -3.43
CA ASP A 81 3.28 -12.36 -2.17
C ASP A 81 2.19 -12.57 -1.10
N PHE A 82 1.36 -13.57 -1.36
CA PHE A 82 0.35 -14.04 -0.42
C PHE A 82 0.94 -14.97 0.67
N GLY A 83 2.27 -15.00 0.87
CA GLY A 83 2.91 -15.86 1.86
C GLY A 83 2.60 -15.50 3.32
N THR A 84 2.11 -14.28 3.56
CA THR A 84 1.79 -13.78 4.90
C THR A 84 0.29 -13.75 5.21
N VAL A 85 -0.56 -14.23 4.31
CA VAL A 85 -2.01 -14.01 4.42
C VAL A 85 -2.63 -14.79 5.56
N GLU A 86 -3.66 -14.18 6.15
CA GLU A 86 -4.46 -14.76 7.22
C GLU A 86 -5.94 -14.62 6.90
N ARG A 87 -6.70 -15.69 7.15
CA ARG A 87 -8.14 -15.73 6.89
C ARG A 87 -8.91 -15.69 8.21
N LEU A 88 -9.56 -14.57 8.48
CA LEU A 88 -10.10 -14.22 9.81
C LEU A 88 -11.35 -15.00 10.21
N ASP A 89 -12.05 -15.60 9.25
CA ASP A 89 -13.24 -16.45 9.48
C ASP A 89 -12.88 -17.90 9.88
N THR A 90 -11.58 -18.24 9.93
CA THR A 90 -11.11 -19.58 10.29
C THR A 90 -10.59 -19.64 11.72
N LYS A 91 -10.80 -20.78 12.41
CA LYS A 91 -10.24 -21.02 13.76
C LYS A 91 -8.71 -20.98 13.83
N ARG A 92 -8.01 -21.05 12.68
CA ARG A 92 -6.54 -21.07 12.57
C ARG A 92 -5.91 -19.67 12.72
N SER A 93 -6.69 -18.61 12.49
CA SER A 93 -6.29 -17.18 12.62
C SER A 93 -5.86 -16.74 14.02
N GLN A 94 -5.96 -17.63 15.02
CA GLN A 94 -5.53 -17.40 16.40
C GLN A 94 -4.03 -17.62 16.61
N LYS A 95 -3.29 -18.14 15.63
CA LYS A 95 -1.89 -18.52 15.80
C LYS A 95 -0.95 -17.52 15.14
N THR A 96 -0.55 -16.54 15.96
CA THR A 96 0.85 -16.13 16.09
C THR A 96 1.37 -15.14 15.05
N VAL A 97 1.17 -13.86 15.37
CA VAL A 97 2.12 -12.81 14.96
C VAL A 97 3.41 -13.05 15.72
N GLY A 98 4.43 -13.56 15.03
CA GLY A 98 5.80 -13.58 15.55
C GLY A 98 6.38 -14.98 15.78
N SER A 99 7.19 -15.43 14.82
CA SER A 99 8.50 -16.07 15.02
C SER A 99 9.04 -16.46 13.63
N GLY A 100 9.80 -15.56 13.00
CA GLY A 100 10.58 -15.87 11.78
C GLY A 100 10.18 -15.17 10.48
N LYS A 101 9.13 -14.34 10.46
CA LYS A 101 8.82 -13.50 9.30
C LYS A 101 9.65 -12.22 9.34
N ALA A 102 10.53 -12.03 8.35
CA ALA A 102 11.26 -10.79 8.13
C ALA A 102 10.29 -9.73 7.58
N TYR A 103 9.49 -9.14 8.46
CA TYR A 103 8.73 -7.95 8.10
C TYR A 103 9.70 -6.80 7.82
N THR A 104 9.32 -5.88 6.93
CA THR A 104 9.92 -4.54 6.91
C THR A 104 9.18 -3.72 7.96
N PRO A 105 9.72 -3.50 9.17
CA PRO A 105 8.90 -3.14 10.33
C PRO A 105 8.19 -1.80 10.16
N LEU A 106 8.72 -0.93 9.31
CA LEU A 106 8.15 0.37 8.96
C LEU A 106 6.69 0.26 8.47
N PHE A 107 6.30 -0.79 7.73
CA PHE A 107 4.93 -0.87 7.19
C PHE A 107 3.96 -1.63 8.09
N VAL A 108 4.46 -2.36 9.09
CA VAL A 108 3.65 -3.23 9.95
C VAL A 108 2.75 -2.37 10.83
N ALA A 109 1.49 -2.74 11.05
CA ALA A 109 0.60 -2.00 11.93
C ALA A 109 1.08 -2.02 13.42
N PRO A 110 0.90 -0.92 14.17
CA PRO A 110 1.52 -0.76 15.50
C PRO A 110 1.05 -1.81 16.52
N GLU A 111 -0.17 -2.32 16.38
CA GLU A 111 -0.72 -3.39 17.22
C GLU A 111 0.10 -4.70 17.15
N PHE A 112 0.82 -4.95 16.05
CA PHE A 112 1.70 -6.11 15.94
C PHE A 112 3.05 -5.91 16.61
N LEU A 113 3.49 -4.65 16.76
CA LEU A 113 4.75 -4.28 17.39
C LEU A 113 4.62 -3.92 18.88
N ASN A 114 3.38 -3.83 19.39
CA ASN A 114 3.13 -3.57 20.82
C ASN A 114 3.54 -4.78 21.67
N PHE A 115 4.59 -4.66 22.46
CA PHE A 115 5.15 -5.72 23.30
C PHE A 115 4.44 -5.85 24.65
N SER A 116 3.61 -4.88 25.03
CA SER A 116 2.80 -4.93 26.25
C SER A 116 1.61 -5.89 26.14
N VAL A 117 1.27 -6.31 24.92
CA VAL A 117 0.22 -7.30 24.65
C VAL A 117 0.85 -8.68 24.46
N ASN A 118 0.31 -9.68 25.15
CA ASN A 118 0.73 -11.06 25.01
C ASN A 118 0.65 -11.48 23.52
N PRO A 119 1.71 -12.06 22.93
CA PRO A 119 1.68 -12.53 21.54
C PRO A 119 0.52 -13.48 21.21
N GLN A 120 0.02 -14.24 22.19
CA GLN A 120 -1.13 -15.14 22.03
C GLN A 120 -2.48 -14.38 22.01
N GLU A 121 -2.49 -13.13 22.45
CA GLU A 121 -3.66 -12.24 22.45
C GLU A 121 -3.64 -11.26 21.27
N LYS A 122 -2.50 -11.14 20.56
CA LYS A 122 -2.39 -10.37 19.32
C LYS A 122 -3.24 -11.02 18.23
N ARG A 123 -4.40 -10.44 17.97
CA ARG A 123 -5.27 -10.84 16.87
C ARG A 123 -4.96 -10.02 15.64
N VAL A 124 -4.83 -10.70 14.49
CA VAL A 124 -4.76 -10.03 13.20
C VAL A 124 -6.05 -9.24 13.01
N HIS A 125 -5.90 -7.93 12.80
CA HIS A 125 -7.03 -7.04 12.55
C HIS A 125 -7.18 -6.82 11.05
N LYS A 126 -8.41 -6.84 10.54
CA LYS A 126 -8.70 -6.52 9.13
C LYS A 126 -8.23 -5.13 8.67
N ARG A 127 -7.93 -4.25 9.64
CA ARG A 127 -7.43 -2.89 9.40
C ARG A 127 -5.89 -2.79 9.48
N ALA A 128 -5.19 -3.90 9.65
CA ALA A 128 -3.73 -3.91 9.60
C ALA A 128 -3.22 -3.49 8.22
N ASP A 129 -3.75 -4.07 7.15
CA ASP A 129 -3.37 -3.70 5.78
C ASP A 129 -3.70 -2.24 5.44
N VAL A 130 -4.76 -1.69 6.07
CA VAL A 130 -5.15 -0.28 5.91
C VAL A 130 -4.06 0.65 6.48
N TRP A 131 -3.48 0.29 7.62
CA TRP A 131 -2.32 1.02 8.17
C TRP A 131 -1.16 0.98 7.18
N SER A 132 -0.78 -0.21 6.74
CA SER A 132 0.34 -0.41 5.82
C SER A 132 0.15 0.35 4.50
N ALA A 133 -1.08 0.39 3.98
CA ALA A 133 -1.43 1.21 2.83
C ALA A 133 -1.31 2.72 3.12
N GLY A 134 -1.65 3.18 4.33
CA GLY A 134 -1.42 4.55 4.77
C GLY A 134 0.07 4.93 4.83
N VAL A 135 0.92 4.05 5.38
CA VAL A 135 2.39 4.24 5.38
C VAL A 135 2.93 4.36 3.97
N MET A 136 2.51 3.46 3.09
CA MET A 136 2.90 3.49 1.69
C MET A 136 2.41 4.77 1.00
N PHE A 137 1.18 5.20 1.27
CA PHE A 137 0.66 6.41 0.66
C PHE A 137 1.41 7.66 1.13
N TYR A 138 1.73 7.74 2.41
CA TYR A 138 2.62 8.76 2.96
C TYR A 138 3.97 8.75 2.22
N PHE A 139 4.58 7.58 2.05
CA PHE A 139 5.84 7.45 1.32
C PHE A 139 5.75 7.96 -0.13
N LEU A 140 4.67 7.63 -0.86
CA LEU A 140 4.48 8.06 -2.24
C LEU A 140 4.29 9.59 -2.37
N LEU A 141 3.69 10.25 -1.37
CA LEU A 141 3.43 11.71 -1.43
C LEU A 141 4.58 12.56 -0.89
N TYR A 142 5.26 12.08 0.14
CA TYR A 142 6.27 12.85 0.86
C TYR A 142 7.70 12.35 0.64
N GLU A 143 7.88 11.22 -0.07
CA GLU A 143 9.18 10.58 -0.31
C GLU A 143 9.97 10.32 0.99
N ALA A 144 9.22 10.14 2.08
CA ALA A 144 9.72 9.96 3.44
C ALA A 144 8.80 9.04 4.23
N PHE A 145 9.25 8.58 5.39
CA PHE A 145 8.40 7.89 6.35
C PHE A 145 7.91 8.88 7.44
N PRO A 146 6.82 8.57 8.15
CA PRO A 146 6.38 9.37 9.31
C PRO A 146 7.33 9.30 10.51
N TRP A 147 8.35 8.44 10.46
CA TRP A 147 9.34 8.20 11.51
C TRP A 147 10.75 8.26 10.91
N ALA A 148 11.73 8.57 11.76
CA ALA A 148 13.12 8.67 11.34
C ALA A 148 13.76 7.29 11.01
N GLY A 149 13.17 6.21 11.53
CA GLY A 149 13.64 4.85 11.30
C GLY A 149 12.89 3.82 12.15
N GLU A 150 13.33 2.58 12.09
CA GLU A 150 12.66 1.46 12.76
C GLU A 150 12.58 1.64 14.28
N THR A 151 13.66 2.07 14.92
CA THR A 151 13.69 2.32 16.38
C THR A 151 12.65 3.35 16.80
N ASP A 152 12.50 4.42 16.02
CA ASP A 152 11.53 5.48 16.28
C ASP A 152 10.10 4.95 16.10
N TYR A 153 9.88 4.15 15.05
CA TYR A 153 8.59 3.52 14.82
C TYR A 153 8.19 2.52 15.92
N ILE A 154 9.12 1.68 16.38
CA ILE A 154 8.89 0.73 17.47
C ILE A 154 8.54 1.48 18.77
N ARG A 155 9.21 2.61 19.05
CA ARG A 155 8.87 3.47 20.20
C ARG A 155 7.47 4.03 20.08
N PHE A 156 7.11 4.57 18.91
CA PHE A 156 5.75 5.04 18.63
C PHE A 156 4.71 3.92 18.87
N ALA A 157 4.94 2.72 18.36
CA ALA A 157 4.03 1.60 18.50
C ALA A 157 3.80 1.21 19.97
N ASN A 158 4.85 1.26 20.79
CA ASN A 158 4.82 0.86 22.20
C ASN A 158 4.42 1.96 23.18
N LEU A 159 4.32 3.23 22.77
CA LEU A 159 3.90 4.34 23.63
C LEU A 159 2.36 4.44 23.71
N PRO A 160 1.69 4.09 24.82
CA PRO A 160 0.22 3.96 24.85
C PRO A 160 -0.52 5.23 24.41
N ASP A 161 -0.04 6.39 24.85
CA ASP A 161 -0.64 7.71 24.60
C ASP A 161 -0.06 8.44 23.38
N ALA A 162 0.59 7.71 22.47
CA ALA A 162 1.08 8.30 21.22
C ALA A 162 -0.09 8.86 20.40
N MET A 163 0.05 10.12 19.98
CA MET A 163 -0.91 10.76 19.08
C MET A 163 -0.98 10.02 17.74
N ASP A 164 -2.15 10.04 17.10
CA ASP A 164 -2.31 9.53 15.75
C ASP A 164 -1.40 10.28 14.76
N ILE A 165 -1.02 9.61 13.68
CA ILE A 165 -0.21 10.22 12.63
C ILE A 165 -1.04 11.26 11.88
N VAL A 166 -0.45 12.44 11.69
CA VAL A 166 -1.01 13.55 10.90
C VAL A 166 0.04 13.91 9.86
N ALA A 167 -0.34 13.89 8.59
CA ALA A 167 0.58 14.26 7.52
C ALA A 167 0.67 15.78 7.36
N PRO A 168 1.79 16.31 6.84
CA PRO A 168 1.90 17.74 6.53
C PRO A 168 0.86 18.16 5.48
N GLU A 169 0.22 19.32 5.67
CA GLU A 169 -0.65 19.91 4.65
C GLU A 169 0.16 20.25 3.39
N LYS A 170 -0.10 19.52 2.30
CA LYS A 170 0.63 19.70 1.03
C LYS A 170 -0.31 19.59 -0.16
N ASP A 171 -1.00 18.45 -0.27
CA ASP A 171 -1.79 18.11 -1.45
C ASP A 171 -3.25 17.72 -1.15
N GLY A 172 -3.72 17.91 0.09
CA GLY A 172 -5.11 17.66 0.48
C GLY A 172 -5.42 16.19 0.77
N PHE A 173 -4.44 15.42 1.25
CA PHE A 173 -4.59 14.00 1.67
C PHE A 173 -4.26 13.77 3.13
N GLU A 174 -3.93 14.83 3.87
CA GLU A 174 -3.61 14.78 5.28
C GLU A 174 -4.71 14.09 6.10
N ASP A 175 -5.97 14.34 5.76
CA ASP A 175 -7.15 13.75 6.37
C ASP A 175 -7.32 12.27 5.96
N ILE A 176 -7.08 11.93 4.69
CA ILE A 176 -7.08 10.54 4.20
C ILE A 176 -6.00 9.73 4.90
N ILE A 177 -4.78 10.25 5.01
CA ILE A 177 -3.68 9.59 5.73
C ILE A 177 -4.05 9.43 7.21
N HIS A 178 -4.61 10.47 7.83
CA HIS A 178 -5.05 10.40 9.22
C HIS A 178 -6.13 9.31 9.44
N LEU A 179 -7.07 9.14 8.49
CA LEU A 179 -8.08 8.06 8.54
C LEU A 179 -7.47 6.66 8.44
N LEU A 180 -6.38 6.49 7.70
CA LEU A 180 -5.67 5.22 7.51
C LEU A 180 -4.71 4.91 8.66
N MET A 181 -4.10 5.94 9.25
CA MET A 181 -3.00 5.84 10.19
C MET A 181 -3.39 6.21 11.62
N LYS A 182 -4.65 5.92 11.99
CA LYS A 182 -5.03 5.89 13.41
C LYS A 182 -4.34 4.73 14.12
N LYS A 183 -3.72 5.01 15.26
CA LYS A 183 -2.98 4.02 16.02
C LYS A 183 -3.90 2.91 16.52
N SER A 184 -5.06 3.27 17.07
CA SER A 184 -6.09 2.29 17.46
C SER A 184 -6.73 1.66 16.22
N PRO A 185 -6.66 0.33 16.05
CA PRO A 185 -7.33 -0.35 14.95
C PRO A 185 -8.83 -0.10 14.96
N GLN A 186 -9.48 0.04 16.12
CA GLN A 186 -10.92 0.25 16.25
C GLN A 186 -11.37 1.64 15.75
N GLN A 187 -10.48 2.62 15.77
CA GLN A 187 -10.75 3.97 15.24
C GLN A 187 -10.30 4.12 13.79
N ARG A 188 -9.34 3.30 13.34
CA ARG A 188 -8.84 3.26 11.95
C ARG A 188 -9.97 2.96 10.97
N SER A 189 -9.94 3.57 9.79
CA SER A 189 -10.93 3.28 8.74
C SER A 189 -10.81 1.84 8.22
N SER A 190 -11.87 1.34 7.59
CA SER A 190 -11.77 0.21 6.65
C SER A 190 -11.26 0.67 5.28
N ALA A 191 -10.83 -0.27 4.44
CA ALA A 191 -10.41 0.07 3.07
C ALA A 191 -11.57 0.68 2.26
N GLU A 192 -12.79 0.19 2.48
CA GLU A 192 -14.00 0.72 1.84
C GLU A 192 -14.32 2.14 2.30
N GLN A 193 -14.20 2.41 3.61
CA GLN A 193 -14.38 3.76 4.15
C GLN A 193 -13.34 4.74 3.61
N ALA A 194 -12.07 4.33 3.52
CA ALA A 194 -11.00 5.16 2.96
C ALA A 194 -11.24 5.47 1.47
N MET A 195 -11.64 4.47 0.66
CA MET A 195 -11.99 4.67 -0.74
C MET A 195 -13.19 5.63 -0.88
N MET A 196 -14.21 5.48 -0.04
CA MET A 196 -15.37 6.38 -0.04
C MET A 196 -14.98 7.81 0.37
N ALA A 197 -14.09 7.98 1.35
CA ALA A 197 -13.57 9.27 1.77
C ALA A 197 -12.85 9.96 0.61
N MET A 198 -11.94 9.25 -0.10
CA MET A 198 -11.25 9.80 -1.28
C MET A 198 -12.23 10.27 -2.37
N LYS A 199 -13.27 9.48 -2.66
CA LYS A 199 -14.28 9.80 -3.69
C LYS A 199 -15.16 11.00 -3.33
N ASN A 200 -15.32 11.28 -2.04
CA ASN A 200 -16.16 12.37 -1.55
C ASN A 200 -15.36 13.57 -1.06
N HIS A 201 -14.04 13.50 -1.09
CA HIS A 201 -13.16 14.54 -0.58
C HIS A 201 -13.27 15.83 -1.41
N GLU A 202 -13.36 16.97 -0.73
CA GLU A 202 -13.61 18.28 -1.35
C GLU A 202 -12.58 18.62 -2.43
N LYS A 203 -11.29 18.37 -2.16
CA LYS A 203 -10.18 18.69 -3.08
C LYS A 203 -9.90 17.58 -4.10
N LEU A 204 -10.28 16.33 -3.79
CA LEU A 204 -9.77 15.17 -4.52
C LEU A 204 -10.81 14.47 -5.36
N LYS A 205 -12.10 14.66 -5.06
CA LYS A 205 -13.22 14.02 -5.74
C LYS A 205 -13.09 14.10 -7.26
N VAL A 206 -12.78 15.28 -7.81
CA VAL A 206 -12.64 15.47 -9.26
C VAL A 206 -11.47 14.65 -9.81
N THR A 207 -10.30 14.70 -9.16
CA THR A 207 -9.12 13.92 -9.54
C THR A 207 -9.41 12.42 -9.46
N VAL A 208 -9.88 11.93 -8.32
CA VAL A 208 -10.21 10.51 -8.10
C VAL A 208 -11.22 9.99 -9.12
N GLN A 209 -12.29 10.74 -9.40
CA GLN A 209 -13.30 10.35 -10.39
C GLN A 209 -12.75 10.35 -11.82
N THR A 210 -11.92 11.35 -12.16
CA THR A 210 -11.27 11.43 -13.47
C THR A 210 -10.31 10.27 -13.67
N LEU A 211 -9.47 10.00 -12.67
CA LEU A 211 -8.53 8.89 -12.68
C LEU A 211 -9.25 7.54 -12.76
N GLU A 212 -10.30 7.34 -11.96
CA GLU A 212 -11.15 6.15 -11.99
C GLU A 212 -11.72 5.90 -13.39
N LYS A 213 -12.31 6.93 -14.02
CA LYS A 213 -12.91 6.82 -15.35
C LYS A 213 -11.88 6.60 -16.47
N LYS A 214 -10.74 7.30 -16.40
CA LYS A 214 -9.71 7.26 -17.46
C LYS A 214 -8.89 5.99 -17.38
N PHE A 215 -8.64 5.48 -16.17
CA PHE A 215 -7.60 4.50 -15.95
C PHE A 215 -8.14 3.14 -15.56
N TYR A 216 -9.22 3.08 -14.79
CA TYR A 216 -9.76 1.81 -14.32
C TYR A 216 -11.01 1.40 -15.08
N ARG A 217 -10.85 0.54 -16.10
CA ARG A 217 -12.00 -0.07 -16.79
C ARG A 217 -12.72 -1.03 -15.84
N ILE A 218 -14.05 -1.03 -15.93
CA ILE A 218 -15.00 -1.72 -15.02
C ILE A 218 -14.76 -3.25 -14.93
N ASP A 219 -14.09 -3.84 -15.93
CA ASP A 219 -13.94 -5.30 -16.05
C ASP A 219 -12.55 -5.83 -15.65
N ASP A 220 -11.57 -4.94 -15.40
CA ASP A 220 -10.22 -5.34 -15.01
C ASP A 220 -9.73 -4.47 -13.86
N VAL A 221 -9.54 -5.07 -12.69
CA VAL A 221 -9.14 -4.41 -11.43
C VAL A 221 -7.74 -3.76 -11.53
N CYS A 222 -7.02 -3.91 -12.64
CA CYS A 222 -5.56 -3.76 -12.69
C CYS A 222 -5.00 -2.85 -13.81
N GLN A 223 -5.81 -2.21 -14.67
CA GLN A 223 -5.25 -1.30 -15.68
C GLN A 223 -5.09 0.13 -15.13
N VAL A 224 -3.90 0.73 -15.28
CA VAL A 224 -3.65 2.14 -15.01
C VAL A 224 -3.03 2.77 -16.27
N ILE A 225 -3.82 3.50 -17.06
CA ILE A 225 -3.27 4.23 -18.23
C ILE A 225 -2.43 5.43 -17.71
N VAL A 226 -1.40 5.87 -18.43
CA VAL A 226 -0.58 7.01 -18.03
C VAL A 226 -1.15 8.28 -18.68
N PRO A 227 -1.39 9.38 -17.94
CA PRO A 227 -1.80 10.67 -18.51
C PRO A 227 -0.84 11.16 -19.61
N ASP A 228 -1.38 11.78 -20.67
CA ASP A 228 -0.60 12.25 -21.82
C ASP A 228 0.44 13.31 -21.43
N GLU A 229 0.15 14.06 -20.37
CA GLU A 229 1.01 15.11 -19.80
C GLU A 229 2.33 14.55 -19.24
N ILE A 230 2.32 13.29 -18.78
CA ILE A 230 3.48 12.66 -18.11
C ILE A 230 4.12 11.53 -18.93
N GLN A 231 3.60 11.26 -20.14
CA GLN A 231 4.14 10.25 -21.07
C GLN A 231 5.62 10.49 -21.43
N ARG A 232 6.10 11.75 -21.36
CA ARG A 232 7.49 12.11 -21.65
C ARG A 232 8.50 11.45 -20.69
N VAL A 233 8.08 11.13 -19.46
CA VAL A 233 8.90 10.43 -18.45
C VAL A 233 9.20 8.99 -18.89
N PHE A 234 8.28 8.38 -19.65
CA PHE A 234 8.40 7.00 -20.13
C PHE A 234 9.09 6.88 -21.50
N ALA A 235 9.25 8.00 -22.21
CA ALA A 235 9.81 8.03 -23.56
C ALA A 235 11.35 8.02 -23.60
N GLN A 236 12.05 8.18 -22.47
CA GLN A 236 13.52 8.14 -22.43
C GLN A 236 14.07 6.70 -22.41
N ARG A 237 13.95 6.00 -23.54
CA ARG A 237 14.84 4.90 -23.90
C ARG A 237 15.38 5.16 -25.30
N GLU A 238 16.47 5.91 -25.39
CA GLU A 238 17.32 5.85 -26.57
C GLU A 238 18.69 5.29 -26.19
N HIS A 239 18.98 4.15 -26.81
CA HIS A 239 20.29 3.63 -27.19
C HIS A 239 21.37 3.49 -26.10
N VAL A 240 21.44 2.29 -25.53
CA VAL A 240 22.74 1.63 -25.35
C VAL A 240 22.66 0.29 -26.07
N ALA A 241 23.34 0.23 -27.22
CA ALA A 241 23.67 -1.00 -27.93
C ALA A 241 24.73 -1.79 -27.17
#